data_AF-A0A354X1G5-F1
#
_entry.id   AF-A0A354X1G5-F1
#
_cell.length_a   1.000
_cell.length_b   1.000
_cell.length_c   1.000
_cell.angle_alpha   90.00
_cell.angle_beta   90.00
_cell.angle_gamma   90.00
#
_symmetry.space_group_name_H-M   'P 1'
#
loop_
_entity.id
_entity.type
_entity.pdbx_description
1 polymer ?
#
loop_
_entity_poly.entity_id
_entity_poly.type
_entity_poly.pdbx_seq_one_letter_code
_entity_poly.pdbx_strand_id
1 'polypeptide(L)' 'LAMAVDANVLINERIKEELAGGKTLRRALEDGYKNAFSAIFDSNLTSIIVGIILMLFGTGAIKGFAITLIIGIAVSFLTA' A
#
# COMPACT_ATOMS: atom_id res chain seq x y z
N LEU A 1 1.76 -7.06 2.05
CA LEU A 1 0.84 -7.88 1.21
C LEU A 1 -0.54 -8.04 1.87
N ALA A 2 -0.67 -8.56 3.10
CA ALA A 2 -1.97 -8.74 3.76
C ALA A 2 -2.80 -7.44 3.88
N MET A 3 -2.22 -6.35 4.41
CA MET A 3 -2.92 -5.06 4.52
C MET A 3 -3.33 -4.45 3.17
N ALA A 4 -2.54 -4.67 2.11
CA ALA A 4 -2.88 -4.18 0.78
C ALA A 4 -4.07 -4.93 0.18
N VAL A 5 -4.19 -6.23 0.47
CA VAL A 5 -5.35 -7.05 0.07
C VAL A 5 -6.58 -6.65 0.89
N ASP A 6 -6.46 -6.48 2.21
CA ASP A 6 -7.57 -6.05 3.08
C ASP A 6 -8.11 -4.67 2.68
N ALA A 7 -7.23 -3.72 2.36
CA ALA A 7 -7.64 -2.40 1.87
C ALA A 7 -8.40 -2.51 0.55
N ASN A 8 -7.94 -3.35 -0.39
CA ASN A 8 -8.58 -3.50 -1.69
C ASN A 8 -9.97 -4.16 -1.58
N VAL A 9 -10.12 -5.13 -0.67
CA VAL A 9 -11.40 -5.75 -0.34
C VAL A 9 -12.35 -4.72 0.29
N LEU A 10 -11.86 -3.91 1.25
CA LEU A 10 -12.64 -2.86 1.90
C LEU A 10 -13.16 -1.81 0.91
N ILE A 11 -12.33 -1.36 -0.04
CA ILE A 11 -12.78 -0.42 -1.09
C ILE A 11 -13.84 -1.05 -1.98
N ASN A 12 -13.68 -2.30 -2.40
CA ASN A 12 -14.68 -2.96 -3.24
C ASN A 12 -16.02 -3.16 -2.52
N GLU A 13 -15.97 -3.49 -1.23
CA GLU A 13 -17.17 -3.51 -0.37
C GLU A 13 -17.81 -2.14 -0.28
N ARG A 14 -17.03 -1.08 -0.07
CA ARG A 14 -17.53 0.29 0.04
C ARG A 14 -18.14 0.81 -1.26
N ILE A 15 -17.55 0.49 -2.41
CA ILE A 15 -18.11 0.80 -3.72
C ILE A 15 -19.46 0.09 -3.91
N LYS A 16 -19.57 -1.18 -3.50
CA LYS A 16 -20.83 -1.93 -3.54
C LYS A 16 -21.90 -1.34 -2.63
N GLU A 17 -21.56 -0.93 -1.40
CA GLU A 17 -22.47 -0.22 -0.50
C GLU A 17 -22.97 1.09 -1.11
N GLU A 18 -22.07 1.91 -1.64
CA GLU A 18 -22.40 3.21 -2.23
C GLU A 18 -23.25 3.09 -3.50
N LEU A 19 -23.04 2.04 -4.29
CA LEU A 19 -23.89 1.66 -5.42
C LEU A 19 -25.28 1.20 -4.97
N ALA A 20 -25.37 0.39 -3.92
CA ALA A 20 -26.64 -0.03 -3.33
C ALA A 20 -27.41 1.15 -2.71
N GLY A 21 -26.69 2.17 -2.20
CA GLY A 21 -27.24 3.44 -1.74
C GLY A 21 -27.68 4.40 -2.85
N GLY A 22 -27.57 4.02 -4.12
CA GLY A 22 -28.06 4.79 -5.27
C GLY A 22 -27.10 5.86 -5.80
N LYS A 23 -25.83 5.91 -5.35
CA LYS A 23 -24.84 6.79 -5.96
C LYS A 23 -24.50 6.32 -7.37
N THR A 24 -24.26 7.27 -8.27
CA THR A 24 -23.88 6.99 -9.65
C THR A 24 -22.54 6.24 -9.68
N LEU A 25 -22.47 5.14 -10.44
CA LEU A 25 -21.29 4.27 -10.58
C LEU A 25 -19.98 5.04 -10.79
N ARG A 26 -20.04 6.13 -11.57
CA ARG A 26 -18.89 6.98 -11.86
C ARG A 26 -18.29 7.65 -10.61
N ARG A 27 -19.15 8.10 -9.69
CA ARG A 27 -18.77 8.81 -8.46
C ARG A 27 -18.29 7.84 -7.38
N ALA A 28 -18.93 6.67 -7.27
CA ALA A 28 -18.50 5.58 -6.41
C ALA A 28 -17.11 5.04 -6.82
N LEU A 29 -16.85 4.93 -8.13
CA LEU A 29 -15.53 4.57 -8.66
C LEU A 29 -14.48 5.63 -8.37
N GLU A 30 -14.77 6.91 -8.58
CA GLU A 30 -13.83 8.01 -8.34
C GLU A 30 -13.40 8.06 -6.85
N ASP A 31 -14.37 7.97 -5.93
CA ASP A 31 -14.09 7.97 -4.50
C ASP A 31 -13.39 6.66 -4.05
N GLY A 32 -13.77 5.52 -4.62
CA GLY A 32 -13.14 4.23 -4.34
C GLY A 32 -11.68 4.16 -4.82
N TYR A 33 -11.40 4.62 -6.04
CA TYR A 33 -10.04 4.62 -6.61
C TYR A 33 -9.10 5.56 -5.86
N LYS A 34 -9.58 6.74 -5.46
CA LYS A 34 -8.77 7.74 -4.76
C LYS A 34 -8.32 7.23 -3.38
N ASN A 35 -9.21 6.52 -2.68
CA ASN A 35 -8.89 5.90 -1.39
C ASN A 35 -8.04 4.63 -1.54
N ALA A 36 -8.28 3.82 -2.58
CA ALA A 36 -7.46 2.63 -2.87
C ALA A 36 -6.02 2.98 -3.22
N PHE A 37 -5.83 4.00 -4.04
CA PHE A 37 -4.51 4.48 -4.39
C PHE A 37 -3.78 5.02 -3.16
N SER A 38 -4.48 5.72 -2.27
CA SER A 38 -3.92 6.19 -0.99
C SER A 38 -3.50 5.04 -0.08
N ALA A 39 -4.30 3.98 0.04
CA ALA A 39 -3.97 2.83 0.88
C ALA A 39 -2.79 1.99 0.34
N ILE A 40 -2.73 1.80 -0.98
CA ILE A 40 -1.59 1.16 -1.65
C ILE A 40 -0.33 2.02 -1.45
N PHE A 41 -0.45 3.33 -1.64
CA PHE A 41 0.65 4.25 -1.43
C PHE A 41 1.14 4.26 0.03
N ASP A 42 0.24 4.31 1.02
CA ASP A 42 0.57 4.27 2.44
C ASP A 42 1.27 2.97 2.85
N SER A 43 0.82 1.83 2.34
CA SER A 43 1.45 0.53 2.66
C SER A 43 2.88 0.45 2.10
N ASN A 44 3.13 1.02 0.92
CA ASN A 44 4.47 1.09 0.35
C ASN A 44 5.34 2.14 1.07
N LEU A 45 4.77 3.30 1.39
CA LEU A 45 5.43 4.37 2.13
C LEU A 45 5.91 3.89 3.51
N THR A 46 5.06 3.15 4.24
CA THR A 46 5.41 2.56 5.53
C THR A 46 6.59 1.59 5.40
N SER A 47 6.61 0.79 4.34
CA SER A 47 7.70 -0.18 4.08
C SER A 47 9.02 0.52 3.77
N ILE A 48 8.98 1.63 3.02
CA ILE A 48 10.14 2.47 2.74
C ILE A 48 10.65 3.13 4.01
N ILE A 49 9.76 3.66 4.87
CA ILE A 49 10.11 4.26 6.15
C ILE A 49 10.81 3.22 7.06
N VAL A 50 10.28 2.00 7.13
CA VAL A 50 10.92 0.90 7.88
C VAL A 50 12.32 0.59 7.34
N GLY A 51 12.48 0.52 6.02
CA GLY A 51 13.79 0.34 5.39
C GLY A 51 14.80 1.45 5.75
N ILE A 52 14.35 2.71 5.74
CA ILE A 52 15.18 3.87 6.11
C ILE A 52 15.57 3.82 7.59
N ILE A 53 14.63 3.51 8.49
CA ILE A 53 14.90 3.40 9.93
C ILE A 53 15.90 2.28 10.20
N LEU A 54 15.73 1.11 9.57
CA LEU A 54 16.67 -0.01 9.72
C LEU A 54 18.06 0.30 9.16
N MET A 55 18.17 1.15 8.14
CA MET A 55 19.47 1.57 7.59
C MET A 55 20.19 2.57 8.50
N LEU A 56 19.44 3.47 9.15
CA LEU A 56 19.97 4.51 10.05
C LEU A 56 20.31 3.99 11.44
N PHE A 57 19.45 3.14 12.02
CA PHE A 57 19.58 2.65 13.39
C PHE A 57 20.07 1.19 13.48
N GLY A 58 20.14 0.47 12.35
CA GLY A 58 20.59 -0.92 12.33
C GLY A 58 22.11 -1.06 12.40
N THR A 59 22.59 -2.01 13.21
CA THR A 59 24.00 -2.38 13.33
C THR A 59 24.27 -3.80 12.82
N GLY A 60 25.43 -4.02 12.19
CA GLY A 60 25.88 -5.36 11.78
C GLY A 60 24.92 -6.08 10.84
N ALA A 61 24.22 -7.10 11.36
CA ALA A 61 23.27 -7.91 10.60
C ALA A 61 22.00 -7.16 10.17
N ILE A 62 21.51 -6.22 11.00
CA ILE A 62 20.27 -5.47 10.71
C ILE A 62 20.46 -4.54 9.52
N LYS A 63 21.66 -3.97 9.36
CA LYS A 63 21.99 -3.10 8.23
C LYS A 63 22.05 -3.89 6.92
N GLY A 64 22.57 -5.13 6.96
CA GLY A 64 22.55 -6.05 5.83
C GLY A 64 21.13 -6.43 5.40
N PHE A 65 20.25 -6.69 6.36
CA PHE A 65 18.82 -6.94 6.10
C PHE A 65 18.11 -5.71 5.53
N ALA A 66 18.41 -4.50 6.03
CA ALA A 66 17.83 -3.26 5.51
C ALA A 66 18.14 -3.04 4.02
N ILE A 67 19.37 -3.35 3.59
CA ILE A 67 19.79 -3.22 2.19
C ILE A 67 19.02 -4.18 1.29
N THR A 68 18.88 -5.45 1.68
CA THR A 68 18.10 -6.43 0.90
C THR A 68 16.61 -6.09 0.88
N LEU A 69 16.05 -5.57 1.97
CA LEU A 69 14.66 -5.11 2.03
C LEU A 69 14.42 -3.95 1.05
N ILE A 70 15.32 -2.96 1.00
CA ILE A 70 15.20 -1.81 0.10
C ILE A 70 15.35 -2.22 -1.36
N ILE A 71 16.29 -3.11 -1.68
CA ILE A 71 16.44 -3.65 -3.03
C ILE A 71 15.17 -4.42 -3.43
N GLY A 72 14.61 -5.24 -2.53
CA GLY A 72 13.37 -5.96 -2.77
C GLY A 72 12.17 -5.04 -3.04
N ILE A 73 12.04 -3.95 -2.27
CA ILE A 73 11.00 -2.93 -2.49
C ILE A 73 11.21 -2.23 -3.84
N ALA A 74 12.45 -1.86 -4.19
CA ALA A 74 12.76 -1.19 -5.46
C ALA A 74 12.46 -2.08 -6.68
N VAL A 75 12.80 -3.37 -6.62
CA VAL A 75 12.48 -4.35 -7.69
C VAL A 75 10.97 -4.57 -7.79
N SER A 76 10.27 -4.66 -6.65
CA SER A 76 8.81 -4.76 -6.63
C SER A 76 8.15 -3.54 -7.27
N PHE A 77 8.70 -2.34 -7.06
CA PHE A 77 8.19 -1.09 -7.65
C PHE A 77 8.39 -1.02 -9.17
N LEU A 78 9.43 -1.67 -9.70
CA LEU A 78 9.68 -1.78 -11.14
C LEU A 78 8.81 -2.85 -11.81
N THR A 79 8.30 -3.81 -11.04
CA THR A 79 7.53 -4.95 -11.56
C THR A 79 6.02 -4.76 -11.42
N ALA A 80 5.57 -4.01 -10.40
CA ALA A 80 4.18 -3.63 -10.18
C ALA A 80 3.73 -2.51 -11.13
#